data_AF-A0A9W2ZFQ0-F1
#
_entry.id   AF-A0A9W2ZFQ0-F1
#
_cell.length_a   1.000
_cell.length_b   1.000
_cell.length_c   1.000
_cell.angle_alpha   90.00
_cell.angle_beta   90.00
_cell.angle_gamma   90.00
#
_symmetry.space_group_name_H-M   'P 1'
#
loop_
_entity.id
_entity.type
_entity.pdbx_description
1 polymer ?
#
loop_
_entity_poly.entity_id
_entity_poly.type
_entity_poly.pdbx_seq_one_letter_code
_entity_poly.pdbx_strand_id
1 'polypeptide(L)'
;MKHVPNFAMSIPLAHYHIARRDGGDIASADLLLQDSLLFFPMILVPLMDQCSVQLDKEVSGHSFFSTAELNDSTSELQRMITLYVKRCESCWKEAGVISWLEANVKAVLEIVNKGQDPRPKEYALLRKKRFRRPPLSTVRHYFLSEIQGLGLPRQYLGSSLLNYDPFPPHDSIAAYSRPPRQTVASEDHSGVLRTLLRSLMPSYNPYEPSNMRDRQQLNANEGDEGENEGAVGGNTMSQQLEHSVQAVMQAMRQLLSLPFGPAQGQDGNNQEDQVELEENEREWEEDEDNFDNLR
;
A
#
# COMPACT_ATOMS: atom_id res chain seq x y z
N MET A 1 -10.80 17.60 -22.05
CA MET A 1 -9.62 17.00 -21.39
C MET A 1 -9.98 16.59 -19.97
N LYS A 2 -9.46 15.47 -19.44
CA LYS A 2 -9.70 15.11 -18.03
C LYS A 2 -8.85 16.04 -17.14
N HIS A 3 -9.45 17.11 -16.61
CA HIS A 3 -8.78 18.04 -15.69
C HIS A 3 -8.55 17.37 -14.32
N VAL A 4 -7.45 16.64 -14.19
CA VAL A 4 -6.91 16.13 -12.92
C VAL A 4 -5.48 16.68 -12.74
N PRO A 5 -5.04 17.00 -11.51
CA PRO A 5 -3.75 17.66 -11.29
C PRO A 5 -2.57 16.97 -11.95
N ASN A 6 -2.50 15.63 -11.87
CA ASN A 6 -1.44 14.86 -12.50
C ASN A 6 -1.37 15.10 -14.02
N PHE A 7 -2.48 14.94 -14.72
CA PHE A 7 -2.49 15.08 -16.18
C PHE A 7 -2.22 16.54 -16.59
N ALA A 8 -2.82 17.49 -15.88
CA ALA A 8 -2.64 18.91 -16.15
C ALA A 8 -1.18 19.37 -16.02
N MET A 9 -0.43 18.85 -15.05
CA MET A 9 0.96 19.24 -14.86
C MET A 9 1.96 18.39 -15.66
N SER A 10 1.70 17.09 -15.83
CA SER A 10 2.64 16.19 -16.52
C SER A 10 2.67 16.40 -18.04
N ILE A 11 1.57 16.79 -18.66
CA ILE A 11 1.52 17.05 -20.11
C ILE A 11 2.39 18.24 -20.52
N PRO A 12 2.23 19.46 -19.96
CA PRO A 12 3.06 20.59 -20.37
C PRO A 12 4.54 20.30 -20.12
N LEU A 13 4.86 19.60 -19.02
CA LEU A 13 6.23 19.17 -18.74
C LEU A 13 6.77 18.22 -19.82
N ALA A 14 5.99 17.23 -20.24
CA ALA A 14 6.37 16.35 -21.34
C ALA A 14 6.57 17.11 -22.66
N HIS A 15 5.67 18.03 -22.99
CA HIS A 15 5.80 18.89 -24.17
C HIS A 15 7.06 19.76 -24.10
N TYR A 16 7.39 20.30 -22.93
CA TYR A 16 8.61 21.07 -22.71
C TYR A 16 9.87 20.23 -22.96
N HIS A 17 9.94 19.01 -22.41
CA HIS A 17 11.10 18.13 -22.64
C HIS A 17 11.22 17.68 -24.09
N ILE A 18 10.11 17.40 -24.78
CA ILE A 18 10.10 17.05 -26.21
C ILE A 18 10.59 18.24 -27.04
N ALA A 19 10.04 19.43 -26.82
CA ALA A 19 10.45 20.64 -27.54
C ALA A 19 11.94 20.94 -27.31
N ARG A 20 12.43 20.79 -26.08
CA ARG A 20 13.84 20.99 -25.76
C ARG A 20 14.76 19.95 -26.40
N ARG A 21 14.34 18.69 -26.47
CA ARG A 21 15.10 17.62 -27.13
C ARG A 21 15.17 17.81 -28.65
N ASP A 22 14.04 18.17 -29.25
CA ASP A 22 13.90 18.26 -30.71
C ASP A 22 14.25 19.66 -31.25
N GLY A 23 14.59 20.61 -30.36
CA GLY A 23 14.86 22.01 -30.73
C GLY A 23 13.62 22.76 -31.26
N GLY A 24 12.43 22.30 -30.88
CA GLY A 24 11.15 22.82 -31.33
C GLY A 24 10.62 24.00 -30.51
N ASP A 25 9.43 24.48 -30.89
CA ASP A 25 8.77 25.59 -30.22
C ASP A 25 8.21 25.18 -28.83
N ILE A 26 8.55 25.98 -27.82
CA ILE A 26 8.12 25.80 -26.42
C ILE A 26 6.75 26.46 -26.17
N ALA A 27 6.27 27.32 -27.07
CA ALA A 27 5.03 28.08 -26.86
C ALA A 27 3.80 27.19 -26.61
N SER A 28 3.73 26.02 -27.23
CA SER A 28 2.66 25.06 -26.94
C SER A 28 2.72 24.53 -25.50
N ALA A 29 3.92 24.29 -24.96
CA ALA A 29 4.11 23.85 -23.58
C ALA A 29 3.77 24.98 -22.60
N ASP A 30 4.15 26.22 -22.93
CA ASP A 30 3.82 27.42 -22.14
C ASP A 30 2.31 27.59 -22.00
N LEU A 31 1.56 27.54 -23.11
CA LEU A 31 0.10 27.70 -23.07
C LEU A 31 -0.57 26.62 -22.23
N LEU A 32 -0.10 25.37 -22.34
CA LEU A 32 -0.63 24.25 -21.56
C LEU A 32 -0.31 24.40 -20.06
N LEU A 33 0.89 24.87 -19.72
CA LEU A 33 1.28 25.11 -18.33
C LEU A 33 0.49 26.28 -17.73
N GLN A 34 0.37 27.38 -18.47
CA GLN A 34 -0.40 28.55 -18.03
C GLN A 34 -1.86 28.19 -17.78
N ASP A 35 -2.50 27.46 -18.69
CA ASP A 35 -3.88 26.98 -18.51
C ASP A 35 -4.01 26.07 -17.28
N SER A 36 -3.02 25.21 -17.07
CA SER A 36 -2.97 24.30 -15.92
C SER A 36 -2.79 25.04 -14.59
N LEU A 37 -1.95 26.07 -14.54
CA LEU A 37 -1.76 26.94 -13.37
C LEU A 37 -2.97 27.82 -13.09
N LEU A 38 -3.67 28.28 -14.13
CA LEU A 38 -4.96 28.96 -13.99
C LEU A 38 -6.00 28.01 -13.36
N PHE A 39 -6.00 26.74 -13.77
CA PHE A 39 -6.92 25.74 -13.27
C PHE A 39 -6.54 25.22 -11.88
N PHE A 40 -5.26 25.07 -11.55
CA PHE A 40 -4.78 24.51 -10.29
C PHE A 40 -3.73 25.42 -9.62
N PRO A 41 -4.09 26.64 -9.19
CA PRO A 41 -3.13 27.56 -8.57
C PRO A 41 -2.50 27.00 -7.29
N MET A 42 -3.22 26.13 -6.58
CA MET A 42 -2.81 25.44 -5.34
C MET A 42 -1.56 24.56 -5.48
N ILE A 43 -1.16 24.17 -6.69
CA ILE A 43 -0.03 23.28 -6.87
C ILE A 43 1.32 23.98 -6.70
N LEU A 44 1.36 25.29 -6.96
CA LEU A 44 2.62 26.02 -7.09
C LEU A 44 3.41 26.03 -5.78
N VAL A 45 2.78 26.47 -4.68
CA VAL A 45 3.47 26.62 -3.39
C VAL A 45 3.98 25.28 -2.86
N PRO A 46 3.16 24.21 -2.76
CA PRO A 46 3.64 22.90 -2.31
C PRO A 46 4.73 22.31 -3.21
N LEU A 47 4.64 22.54 -4.53
CA LEU A 47 5.64 22.03 -5.48
C LEU A 47 7.00 22.71 -5.26
N MET A 48 7.01 24.04 -5.10
CA MET A 48 8.25 24.79 -4.87
C MET A 48 8.89 24.50 -3.52
N ASP A 49 8.06 24.29 -2.49
CA ASP A 49 8.52 23.82 -1.19
C ASP A 49 9.23 22.46 -1.28
N GLN A 50 8.62 21.48 -1.97
CA GLN A 50 9.27 20.17 -2.20
C GLN A 50 10.51 20.26 -3.11
N CYS A 51 10.58 21.25 -4.00
CA CYS A 51 11.77 21.50 -4.80
C CYS A 51 12.85 22.29 -4.04
N SER A 52 12.58 22.75 -2.81
CA SER A 52 13.44 23.64 -2.02
C SER A 52 13.77 24.96 -2.76
N VAL A 53 12.85 25.44 -3.59
CA VAL A 53 12.98 26.68 -4.37
C VAL A 53 12.16 27.77 -3.70
N GLN A 54 12.77 28.94 -3.50
CA GLN A 54 12.07 30.10 -2.94
C GLN A 54 11.28 30.82 -4.03
N LEU A 55 9.98 30.94 -3.82
CA LEU A 55 9.10 31.74 -4.67
C LEU A 55 9.34 33.24 -4.45
N ASP A 56 9.15 34.03 -5.50
CA ASP A 56 9.12 35.48 -5.39
C ASP A 56 8.03 35.93 -4.38
N LYS A 57 8.32 36.99 -3.63
CA LYS A 57 7.41 37.54 -2.61
C LYS A 57 6.12 38.05 -3.24
N GLU A 58 6.20 38.58 -4.46
CA GLU A 58 5.04 39.04 -5.21
C GLU A 58 4.11 37.87 -5.59
N VAL A 59 4.67 36.71 -5.94
CA VAL A 59 3.93 35.51 -6.32
C VAL A 59 3.30 34.84 -5.11
N SER A 60 4.09 34.63 -4.05
CA SER A 60 3.65 33.95 -2.83
C SER A 60 2.61 34.77 -2.05
N GLY A 61 2.70 36.10 -2.09
CA GLY A 61 1.73 37.01 -1.48
C GLY A 61 0.47 37.25 -2.32
N HIS A 62 0.43 36.79 -3.57
CA HIS A 62 -0.70 37.05 -4.46
C HIS A 62 -1.94 36.25 -4.06
N SER A 63 -3.11 36.91 -4.00
CA SER A 63 -4.37 36.30 -3.58
C SER A 63 -4.79 35.08 -4.42
N PHE A 64 -4.36 35.04 -5.68
CA PHE A 64 -4.61 33.93 -6.60
C PHE A 64 -3.91 32.63 -6.20
N PHE A 65 -2.67 32.71 -5.72
CA PHE A 65 -1.87 31.55 -5.28
C PHE A 65 -1.95 31.29 -3.78
N SER A 66 -2.61 32.18 -3.02
CA SER A 66 -2.75 32.12 -1.56
C SER A 66 -4.21 32.23 -1.10
N THR A 67 -5.14 31.59 -1.80
CA THR A 67 -6.56 31.56 -1.41
C THR A 67 -6.80 30.56 -0.26
N ALA A 68 -7.74 30.86 0.66
CA ALA A 68 -8.11 29.96 1.75
C ALA A 68 -8.56 28.56 1.30
N GLU A 69 -9.15 28.44 0.11
CA GLU A 69 -9.49 27.15 -0.52
C GLU A 69 -8.26 26.28 -0.82
N LEU A 70 -7.08 26.89 -0.97
CA LEU A 70 -5.81 26.20 -1.21
C LEU A 70 -5.20 25.63 0.08
N ASN A 71 -5.61 26.18 1.23
CA ASN A 71 -5.12 25.77 2.55
C ASN A 71 -6.01 24.72 3.22
N ASP A 72 -7.12 24.33 2.60
CA ASP A 72 -7.97 23.25 3.12
C ASP A 72 -7.34 21.88 2.82
N SER A 73 -6.53 21.41 3.77
CA SER A 73 -5.91 20.08 3.78
C SER A 73 -6.93 18.93 3.80
N THR A 74 -8.20 19.22 4.09
CA THR A 74 -9.27 18.22 4.12
C THR A 74 -9.84 17.95 2.72
N SER A 75 -9.64 18.88 1.78
CA SER A 75 -10.21 18.79 0.44
C SER A 75 -9.59 17.65 -0.38
N GLU A 76 -10.42 16.98 -1.18
CA GLU A 76 -9.96 15.89 -2.07
C GLU A 76 -8.96 16.38 -3.10
N LEU A 77 -9.16 17.61 -3.57
CA LEU A 77 -8.26 18.22 -4.52
C LEU A 77 -6.87 18.43 -3.92
N GLN A 78 -6.77 18.88 -2.66
CA GLN A 78 -5.48 19.02 -2.00
C GLN A 78 -4.78 17.67 -1.84
N ARG A 79 -5.51 16.61 -1.47
CA ARG A 79 -4.96 15.24 -1.43
C ARG A 79 -4.39 14.81 -2.78
N MET A 80 -5.11 15.07 -3.88
CA MET A 80 -4.62 14.77 -5.23
C MET A 80 -3.36 15.57 -5.60
N ILE A 81 -3.27 16.83 -5.17
CA ILE A 81 -2.10 17.69 -5.39
C ILE A 81 -0.92 17.18 -4.57
N THR A 82 -1.10 16.92 -3.28
CA THR A 82 -0.05 16.34 -2.42
C THR A 82 0.48 15.03 -3.00
N LEU A 83 -0.43 14.13 -3.43
CA LEU A 83 -0.06 12.88 -4.09
C LEU A 83 0.80 13.12 -5.34
N TYR A 84 0.39 14.06 -6.20
CA TYR A 84 1.14 14.36 -7.41
C TYR A 84 2.52 14.94 -7.10
N VAL A 85 2.56 15.98 -6.27
CA VAL A 85 3.81 16.70 -5.94
C VAL A 85 4.82 15.74 -5.34
N LYS A 86 4.43 14.93 -4.34
CA LYS A 86 5.32 13.95 -3.71
C LYS A 86 5.87 12.89 -4.66
N ARG A 87 5.14 12.57 -5.73
CA ARG A 87 5.58 11.56 -6.72
C ARG A 87 6.38 12.14 -7.86
N CYS A 88 6.14 13.39 -8.20
CA CYS A 88 6.67 14.01 -9.41
C CYS A 88 7.67 15.14 -9.11
N GLU A 89 7.98 15.45 -7.86
CA GLU A 89 8.91 16.52 -7.48
C GLU A 89 10.27 16.43 -8.18
N SER A 90 10.81 15.22 -8.36
CA SER A 90 12.10 15.01 -9.02
C SER A 90 12.12 15.52 -10.46
N CYS A 91 10.99 15.42 -11.16
CA CYS A 91 10.84 15.92 -12.53
C CYS A 91 10.85 17.46 -12.61
N TRP A 92 10.57 18.14 -11.49
CA TRP A 92 10.52 19.60 -11.41
C TRP A 92 11.80 20.22 -10.83
N LYS A 93 12.71 19.43 -10.26
CA LYS A 93 13.96 19.92 -9.65
C LYS A 93 15.01 20.40 -10.67
N GLU A 94 14.82 20.12 -11.95
CA GLU A 94 15.75 20.57 -12.99
C GLU A 94 15.75 22.11 -13.10
N ALA A 95 16.94 22.73 -13.06
CA ALA A 95 17.08 24.20 -13.11
C ALA A 95 16.39 24.83 -14.35
N GLY A 96 16.46 24.16 -15.51
CA GLY A 96 15.78 24.62 -16.72
C GLY A 96 14.26 24.59 -16.60
N VAL A 97 13.71 23.58 -15.93
CA VAL A 97 12.27 23.44 -15.68
C VAL A 97 11.79 24.47 -14.66
N ILE A 98 12.57 24.74 -13.61
CA ILE A 98 12.24 25.76 -12.60
C ILE A 98 12.19 27.15 -13.23
N SER A 99 13.22 27.53 -13.99
CA SER A 99 13.25 28.84 -14.67
C SER A 99 12.10 28.99 -15.67
N TRP A 100 11.77 27.91 -16.39
CA TRP A 100 10.61 27.86 -17.29
C TRP A 100 9.28 28.01 -16.54
N LEU A 101 9.13 27.35 -15.39
CA LEU A 101 7.96 27.48 -14.54
C LEU A 101 7.80 28.90 -14.01
N GLU A 102 8.86 29.54 -13.53
CA GLU A 102 8.84 30.92 -13.03
C GLU A 102 8.37 31.91 -14.10
N ALA A 103 8.84 31.77 -15.33
CA ALA A 103 8.40 32.61 -16.46
C ALA A 103 6.89 32.45 -16.71
N ASN A 104 6.38 31.22 -16.69
CA ASN A 104 4.96 30.94 -16.90
C ASN A 104 4.08 31.40 -15.72
N VAL A 105 4.57 31.33 -14.49
CA VAL A 105 3.88 31.86 -13.31
C VAL A 105 3.70 33.39 -13.42
N LYS A 106 4.74 34.10 -13.86
CA LYS A 106 4.66 35.56 -14.10
C LYS A 106 3.63 35.87 -15.19
N ALA A 107 3.64 35.13 -16.30
CA ALA A 107 2.64 35.28 -17.36
C ALA A 107 1.20 35.04 -16.87
N VAL A 108 0.99 34.02 -16.03
CA VAL A 108 -0.31 33.76 -15.40
C VAL A 108 -0.74 34.91 -14.49
N LEU A 109 0.17 35.47 -13.70
CA LEU A 109 -0.14 36.65 -12.88
C LEU A 109 -0.55 37.85 -13.72
N GLU A 110 0.11 38.11 -14.84
CA GLU A 110 -0.30 39.18 -15.74
C GLU A 110 -1.72 38.96 -16.28
N ILE A 111 -2.08 37.73 -16.64
CA ILE A 111 -3.44 37.38 -17.10
C ILE A 111 -4.46 37.65 -15.99
N VAL A 112 -4.17 37.21 -14.77
CA VAL A 112 -5.07 37.38 -13.62
C VAL A 112 -5.20 38.86 -13.23
N ASN A 113 -4.10 39.61 -13.22
CA ASN A 113 -4.07 41.04 -12.86
C ASN A 113 -4.81 41.92 -13.86
N LYS A 114 -4.77 41.58 -15.16
CA LYS A 114 -5.58 42.26 -16.18
C LYS A 114 -7.08 42.10 -15.92
N GLY A 115 -7.50 41.02 -15.24
CA GLY A 115 -8.88 40.81 -14.80
C GLY A 115 -9.92 40.61 -15.92
N GLN A 116 -9.47 40.55 -17.17
CA GLN A 116 -10.34 40.46 -18.35
C GLN A 116 -10.70 39.01 -18.71
N ASP A 117 -9.91 38.05 -18.24
CA ASP A 117 -10.09 36.63 -18.52
C ASP A 117 -11.17 36.02 -17.59
N PRO A 118 -12.21 35.37 -18.11
CA PRO A 118 -13.22 34.69 -17.30
C PRO A 118 -12.74 33.36 -16.70
N ARG A 119 -11.69 32.73 -17.26
CA ARG A 119 -11.23 31.38 -16.90
C ARG A 119 -10.94 31.19 -15.41
N PRO A 120 -10.26 32.10 -14.68
CA PRO A 120 -10.00 31.93 -13.25
C PRO A 120 -11.27 31.70 -12.42
N LYS A 121 -12.34 32.42 -12.73
CA LYS A 121 -13.64 32.32 -12.04
C LYS A 121 -14.36 31.04 -12.42
N GLU A 122 -14.38 30.69 -13.71
CA GLU A 122 -14.99 29.45 -14.19
C GLU A 122 -14.29 28.21 -13.63
N TYR A 123 -12.96 28.21 -13.60
CA TYR A 123 -12.16 27.12 -13.06
C TYR A 123 -12.38 26.92 -11.57
N ALA A 124 -12.54 28.00 -10.79
CA ALA A 124 -12.92 27.89 -9.39
C ALA A 124 -14.26 27.14 -9.20
N LEU A 125 -15.27 27.42 -10.03
CA LEU A 125 -16.55 26.70 -9.99
C LEU A 125 -16.42 25.24 -10.42
N LEU A 126 -15.65 24.98 -11.48
CA LEU A 126 -15.40 23.62 -11.98
C LEU A 126 -14.65 22.76 -10.95
N ARG A 127 -13.67 23.33 -10.24
CA ARG A 127 -12.95 22.64 -9.15
C ARG A 127 -13.93 22.19 -8.06
N LYS A 128 -14.78 23.10 -7.57
CA LYS A 128 -15.79 22.81 -6.53
C LYS A 128 -16.76 21.71 -6.96
N LYS A 129 -17.19 21.72 -8.22
CA LYS A 129 -18.11 20.70 -8.77
C LYS A 129 -17.44 19.34 -8.95
N ARG A 130 -16.19 19.31 -9.44
CA ARG A 130 -15.50 18.09 -9.86
C ARG A 130 -14.88 17.32 -8.69
N PHE A 131 -14.27 18.00 -7.73
CA PHE A 131 -13.49 17.38 -6.66
C PHE A 131 -14.26 17.25 -5.34
N ARG A 132 -15.57 17.00 -5.41
CA ARG A 132 -16.42 16.83 -4.21
C ARG A 132 -16.17 15.50 -3.49
N ARG A 133 -15.97 14.42 -4.25
CA ARG A 133 -15.73 13.07 -3.71
C ARG A 133 -14.74 12.32 -4.61
N PRO A 134 -13.79 11.57 -4.03
CA PRO A 134 -12.86 10.78 -4.80
C PRO A 134 -13.54 9.48 -5.25
N PRO A 135 -13.20 8.93 -6.42
CA PRO A 135 -13.58 7.55 -6.75
C PRO A 135 -12.84 6.57 -5.84
N LEU A 136 -13.42 5.39 -5.61
CA LEU A 136 -12.84 4.36 -4.73
C LEU A 136 -11.43 3.94 -5.15
N SER A 137 -11.14 3.92 -6.45
CA SER A 137 -9.80 3.62 -6.96
C SER A 137 -8.74 4.60 -6.45
N THR A 138 -9.09 5.89 -6.35
CA THR A 138 -8.21 6.92 -5.81
C THR A 138 -8.06 6.78 -4.30
N VAL A 139 -9.13 6.43 -3.58
CA VAL A 139 -9.08 6.18 -2.13
C VAL A 139 -8.19 4.97 -1.79
N ARG A 140 -8.36 3.87 -2.53
CA ARG A 140 -7.47 2.70 -2.48
C ARG A 140 -6.02 3.14 -2.68
N HIS A 141 -5.79 3.95 -3.70
CA HIS A 141 -4.45 4.42 -4.01
C HIS A 141 -3.84 5.28 -2.90
N TYR A 142 -4.62 6.14 -2.23
CA TYR A 142 -4.15 6.91 -1.08
C TYR A 142 -3.74 6.00 0.08
N PHE A 143 -4.53 4.96 0.35
CA PHE A 143 -4.23 4.00 1.40
C PHE A 143 -2.95 3.21 1.12
N LEU A 144 -2.82 2.67 -0.09
CA LEU A 144 -1.70 1.82 -0.48
C LEU A 144 -0.40 2.59 -0.74
N SER A 145 -0.47 3.90 -1.04
CA SER A 145 0.73 4.66 -1.38
C SER A 145 1.57 5.04 -0.16
N GLU A 146 0.97 5.02 1.04
CA GLU A 146 1.62 5.35 2.32
C GLU A 146 2.41 6.68 2.31
N ILE A 147 1.99 7.62 1.46
CA ILE A 147 2.66 8.91 1.32
C ILE A 147 2.40 9.76 2.57
N GLN A 148 3.46 10.28 3.16
CA GLN A 148 3.38 11.15 4.33
C GLN A 148 2.52 12.39 4.05
N GLY A 149 1.61 12.71 4.97
CA GLY A 149 0.66 13.81 4.82
C GLY A 149 -0.57 13.50 3.95
N LEU A 150 -0.61 12.35 3.28
CA LEU A 150 -1.77 11.90 2.51
C LEU A 150 -2.65 10.97 3.36
N GLY A 151 -3.57 11.55 4.13
CA GLY A 151 -4.53 10.75 4.89
C GLY A 151 -5.68 10.20 4.04
N LEU A 152 -6.46 9.30 4.63
CA LEU A 152 -7.78 8.93 4.09
C LEU A 152 -8.79 10.09 4.26
N PRO A 153 -9.74 10.26 3.33
CA PRO A 153 -10.89 11.12 3.54
C PRO A 153 -11.71 10.71 4.77
N ARG A 154 -12.26 11.68 5.51
CA ARG A 154 -13.02 11.44 6.75
C ARG A 154 -14.12 10.39 6.63
N GLN A 155 -14.74 10.30 5.46
CA GLN A 155 -15.80 9.32 5.17
C GLN A 155 -15.32 7.86 5.17
N TYR A 156 -14.01 7.60 5.18
CA TYR A 156 -13.40 6.26 5.15
C TYR A 156 -12.58 5.93 6.41
N LEU A 157 -12.47 6.84 7.39
CA LEU A 157 -11.66 6.65 8.61
C LEU A 157 -12.20 5.62 9.61
N GLY A 158 -13.32 4.94 9.31
CA GLY A 158 -13.94 3.95 10.19
C GLY A 158 -14.46 2.70 9.48
N SER A 159 -14.18 2.53 8.18
CA SER A 159 -14.52 1.29 7.49
C SER A 159 -13.60 0.16 7.97
N SER A 160 -14.16 -1.01 8.29
CA SER A 160 -13.38 -2.23 8.51
C SER A 160 -12.71 -2.59 7.19
N LEU A 161 -11.42 -2.25 7.07
CA LEU A 161 -10.62 -2.47 5.88
C LEU A 161 -9.96 -3.84 5.99
N LEU A 162 -10.09 -4.62 4.93
CA LEU A 162 -9.29 -5.81 4.74
C LEU A 162 -7.92 -5.36 4.22
N ASN A 163 -6.86 -5.66 4.96
CA ASN A 163 -5.49 -5.24 4.59
C ASN A 163 -5.06 -5.79 3.21
N TYR A 164 -5.65 -6.91 2.77
CA TYR A 164 -5.33 -7.56 1.50
C TYR A 164 -6.11 -7.01 0.28
N ASP A 165 -7.26 -6.36 0.49
CA ASP A 165 -7.99 -5.64 -0.57
C ASP A 165 -8.73 -4.44 0.03
N PRO A 166 -8.02 -3.31 0.20
CA PRO A 166 -8.66 -2.10 0.70
C PRO A 166 -9.57 -1.50 -0.40
N PHE A 167 -10.79 -1.15 0.01
CA PHE A 167 -11.82 -0.51 -0.84
C PHE A 167 -12.21 -1.29 -2.11
N PRO A 168 -12.72 -2.54 -1.99
CA PRO A 168 -13.17 -3.34 -3.14
C PRO A 168 -14.19 -2.57 -3.98
N PRO A 169 -14.18 -2.74 -5.32
CA PRO A 169 -15.18 -2.11 -6.17
C PRO A 169 -16.58 -2.66 -5.83
N HIS A 170 -17.61 -1.83 -5.98
CA HIS A 170 -18.99 -2.20 -5.66
C HIS A 170 -19.52 -3.37 -6.49
N ASP A 171 -18.95 -3.60 -7.67
CA ASP A 171 -19.25 -4.66 -8.63
C ASP A 171 -18.20 -5.78 -8.62
N SER A 172 -17.50 -6.00 -7.50
CA SER A 172 -16.58 -7.13 -7.36
C SER A 172 -17.34 -8.46 -7.51
N ILE A 173 -17.03 -9.21 -8.57
CA ILE A 173 -17.55 -10.55 -8.79
C ILE A 173 -16.52 -11.53 -8.23
N ALA A 174 -16.93 -12.36 -7.27
CA ALA A 174 -16.11 -13.48 -6.84
C ALA A 174 -16.09 -14.54 -7.95
N ALA A 175 -15.00 -14.57 -8.74
CA ALA A 175 -14.83 -15.54 -9.82
C ALA A 175 -14.69 -16.99 -9.31
N TYR A 176 -14.39 -17.17 -8.03
CA TYR A 176 -14.24 -18.46 -7.39
C TYR A 176 -15.27 -18.63 -6.28
N SER A 177 -16.08 -19.68 -6.39
CA SER A 177 -16.87 -20.17 -5.25
C SER A 177 -15.95 -21.02 -4.38
N ARG A 178 -15.64 -20.53 -3.17
CA ARG A 178 -14.89 -21.34 -2.20
C ARG A 178 -15.77 -22.55 -1.85
N PRO A 179 -15.32 -23.81 -2.06
CA PRO A 179 -16.09 -24.96 -1.64
C PRO A 179 -16.37 -24.85 -0.14
N PRO A 180 -17.57 -25.24 0.33
CA PRO A 180 -17.91 -25.15 1.73
C PRO A 180 -16.82 -25.85 2.53
N ARG A 181 -16.06 -25.08 3.29
CA ARG A 181 -15.12 -25.66 4.24
C ARG A 181 -16.01 -26.43 5.20
N GLN A 182 -15.86 -27.74 5.25
CA GLN A 182 -16.42 -28.52 6.34
C GLN A 182 -15.83 -27.92 7.62
N THR A 183 -16.60 -27.07 8.27
CA THR A 183 -16.36 -26.80 9.68
C THR A 183 -16.68 -28.14 10.32
N VAL A 184 -15.65 -28.96 10.50
CA VAL A 184 -15.64 -29.91 11.60
C VAL A 184 -15.71 -29.05 12.85
N ALA A 185 -16.92 -28.55 13.15
CA ALA A 185 -17.33 -28.34 14.51
C ALA A 185 -17.01 -29.69 15.14
N SER A 186 -15.91 -29.72 15.88
CA SER A 186 -15.61 -30.85 16.72
C SER A 186 -16.82 -30.89 17.67
N GLU A 187 -17.81 -31.72 17.33
CA GLU A 187 -18.90 -32.05 18.26
C GLU A 187 -18.32 -32.66 19.54
N ASP A 188 -17.06 -33.11 19.46
CA ASP A 188 -16.20 -33.32 20.60
C ASP A 188 -15.94 -32.00 21.34
N HIS A 189 -16.44 -31.91 22.58
CA HIS A 189 -16.15 -30.91 23.62
C HIS A 189 -14.65 -30.78 23.99
N SER A 190 -13.76 -31.28 23.14
CA SER A 190 -12.32 -31.23 23.25
C SER A 190 -11.86 -29.85 22.77
N GLY A 191 -11.57 -28.95 23.70
CA GLY A 191 -11.21 -27.56 23.43
C GLY A 191 -10.00 -27.38 22.49
N VAL A 192 -9.81 -26.15 21.98
CA VAL A 192 -8.81 -25.74 20.97
C VAL A 192 -7.40 -26.30 21.16
N LEU A 193 -6.95 -26.49 22.41
CA LEU A 193 -5.63 -27.06 22.72
C LEU A 193 -5.51 -28.53 22.32
N ARG A 194 -6.59 -29.31 22.40
CA ARG A 194 -6.58 -30.71 22.00
C ARG A 194 -6.50 -30.87 20.49
N THR A 195 -7.21 -30.02 19.74
CA THR A 195 -7.09 -29.97 18.28
C THR A 195 -5.67 -29.58 17.86
N LEU A 196 -5.06 -28.62 18.56
CA LEU A 196 -3.67 -28.25 18.35
C LEU A 196 -2.71 -29.42 18.63
N LEU A 197 -2.85 -30.11 19.77
CA LEU A 197 -2.00 -31.26 20.09
C LEU A 197 -2.21 -32.43 19.11
N ARG A 198 -3.45 -32.64 18.64
CA ARG A 198 -3.75 -33.65 17.62
C ARG A 198 -3.11 -33.27 16.28
N SER A 199 -3.02 -31.99 15.95
CA SER A 199 -2.35 -31.52 14.72
C SER A 199 -0.85 -31.75 14.69
N LEU A 200 -0.22 -31.98 15.85
CA LEU A 200 1.19 -32.32 15.96
C LEU A 200 1.47 -33.81 15.77
N MET A 201 0.43 -34.66 15.72
CA MET A 201 0.60 -36.08 15.47
C MET A 201 0.85 -36.33 13.97
N PRO A 202 1.78 -37.21 13.59
CA PRO A 202 2.13 -37.48 12.18
C PRO A 202 0.96 -37.91 11.28
N SER A 203 -0.14 -38.39 11.88
CA SER A 203 -1.32 -38.88 11.18
C SER A 203 -2.53 -37.93 11.27
N TYR A 204 -2.32 -36.63 11.52
CA TYR A 204 -3.42 -35.69 11.57
C TYR A 204 -3.95 -35.35 10.18
N ASN A 205 -5.22 -35.69 9.92
CA ASN A 205 -5.95 -35.22 8.77
C ASN A 205 -7.18 -34.40 9.22
N PRO A 206 -7.23 -33.09 8.94
CA PRO A 206 -8.35 -32.23 9.35
C PRO A 206 -9.67 -32.54 8.63
N TYR A 207 -9.64 -33.38 7.59
CA TYR A 207 -10.81 -33.80 6.81
C TYR A 207 -11.25 -35.23 7.13
N GLU A 208 -10.58 -35.91 8.07
CA GLU A 208 -10.93 -37.28 8.44
C GLU A 208 -12.10 -37.25 9.45
N PRO A 209 -13.25 -37.86 9.13
CA PRO A 209 -14.39 -37.87 10.03
C PRO A 209 -14.01 -38.62 11.31
N SER A 210 -14.21 -37.98 12.47
CA SER A 210 -13.88 -38.53 13.79
C SER A 210 -14.72 -39.76 14.16
N ASN A 211 -15.84 -39.99 13.48
CA ASN A 211 -16.77 -41.07 13.76
C ASN A 211 -16.44 -42.33 12.92
N MET A 212 -16.15 -43.44 13.59
CA MET A 212 -15.97 -44.76 12.93
C MET A 212 -17.20 -45.18 12.11
N ARG A 213 -18.41 -44.72 12.46
CA ARG A 213 -19.65 -44.96 11.70
C ARG A 213 -19.64 -44.33 10.31
N ASP A 214 -19.02 -43.17 10.16
CA ASP A 214 -18.92 -42.46 8.88
C ASP A 214 -17.79 -43.01 8.00
N ARG A 215 -16.70 -43.49 8.63
CA ARG A 215 -15.62 -44.23 7.93
C ARG A 215 -16.13 -45.52 7.28
N GLN A 216 -17.06 -46.21 7.91
CA GLN A 216 -17.61 -47.46 7.38
C GLN A 216 -18.60 -47.23 6.22
N GLN A 217 -19.22 -46.04 6.13
CA GLN A 217 -20.07 -45.67 4.99
C GLN A 217 -19.28 -45.20 3.78
N LEU A 218 -18.14 -44.52 3.97
CA LEU A 218 -17.25 -44.15 2.86
C LEU A 218 -16.59 -45.38 2.21
N ASN A 219 -16.17 -46.36 3.01
CA ASN A 219 -15.59 -47.61 2.52
C ASN A 219 -16.61 -48.59 1.92
N ALA A 220 -17.91 -48.35 2.06
CA ALA A 220 -18.95 -49.21 1.50
C ALA A 220 -19.32 -48.86 0.05
N ASN A 221 -18.83 -47.73 -0.47
CA ASN A 221 -19.21 -47.20 -1.78
C ASN A 221 -18.07 -47.23 -2.82
N GLU A 222 -16.88 -47.72 -2.45
CA GLU A 222 -15.82 -48.08 -3.39
C GLU A 222 -15.81 -49.59 -3.53
N GLY A 223 -16.39 -50.07 -4.63
CA GLY A 223 -16.34 -51.46 -5.02
C GLY A 223 -14.90 -51.89 -5.27
N ASP A 224 -14.50 -52.91 -4.51
CA ASP A 224 -13.74 -54.09 -4.93
C ASP A 224 -12.92 -53.93 -6.23
N GLU A 225 -11.62 -53.69 -6.08
CA GLU A 225 -10.54 -54.32 -6.85
C GLU A 225 -9.18 -53.77 -6.36
N GLY A 226 -8.30 -54.63 -5.84
CA GLY A 226 -6.87 -54.33 -5.71
C GLY A 226 -6.24 -54.53 -4.33
N GLU A 227 -5.73 -55.73 -4.12
CA GLU A 227 -4.49 -56.04 -3.39
C GLU A 227 -4.35 -55.59 -1.93
N ASN A 228 -4.58 -56.59 -1.07
CA ASN A 228 -4.20 -56.64 0.33
C ASN A 228 -2.67 -56.55 0.49
N GLU A 229 -2.12 -55.34 0.54
CA GLU A 229 -0.79 -55.12 1.14
C GLU A 229 -0.94 -54.96 2.64
N GLY A 230 -0.77 -56.08 3.34
CA GLY A 230 -0.60 -56.10 4.78
C GLY A 230 0.64 -55.29 5.18
N ALA A 231 0.43 -54.19 5.89
CA ALA A 231 1.51 -53.46 6.55
C ALA A 231 2.00 -54.26 7.77
N VAL A 232 3.00 -55.12 7.53
CA VAL A 232 3.84 -55.75 8.56
C VAL A 232 4.72 -54.66 9.18
N GLY A 233 4.33 -54.13 10.33
CA GLY A 233 5.08 -53.07 11.02
C GLY A 233 4.89 -52.96 12.53
N GLY A 234 4.40 -54.01 13.18
CA GLY A 234 3.93 -53.97 14.58
C GLY A 234 4.99 -53.79 15.68
N ASN A 235 6.30 -53.82 15.37
CA ASN A 235 7.34 -53.82 16.40
C ASN A 235 8.29 -52.61 16.42
N THR A 236 8.24 -51.72 15.43
CA THR A 236 9.08 -50.50 15.38
C THR A 236 8.30 -49.23 15.75
N MET A 237 6.98 -49.24 15.59
CA MET A 237 6.12 -48.09 15.89
C MET A 237 6.09 -47.75 17.39
N SER A 238 6.05 -48.74 18.29
CA SER A 238 5.99 -48.49 19.74
C SER A 238 7.21 -47.73 20.26
N GLN A 239 8.40 -48.04 19.76
CA GLN A 239 9.62 -47.35 20.20
C GLN A 239 9.67 -45.91 19.68
N GLN A 240 9.24 -45.69 18.43
CA GLN A 240 9.16 -44.36 17.84
C GLN A 240 8.07 -43.50 18.51
N LEU A 241 6.96 -44.14 18.92
CA LEU A 241 5.89 -43.51 19.69
C LEU A 241 6.38 -43.11 21.09
N GLU A 242 7.09 -43.99 21.79
CA GLU A 242 7.64 -43.71 23.13
C GLU A 242 8.63 -42.53 23.11
N HIS A 243 9.51 -42.48 22.12
CA HIS A 243 10.44 -41.35 21.95
C HIS A 243 9.72 -40.05 21.59
N SER A 244 8.68 -40.11 20.74
CA SER A 244 7.90 -38.92 20.38
C SER A 244 7.07 -38.39 21.56
N VAL A 245 6.48 -39.27 22.39
CA VAL A 245 5.71 -38.90 23.59
C VAL A 245 6.63 -38.29 24.63
N GLN A 246 7.84 -38.84 24.82
CA GLN A 246 8.84 -38.27 25.74
C GLN A 246 9.30 -36.88 25.28
N ALA A 247 9.58 -36.70 23.99
CA ALA A 247 9.97 -35.40 23.42
C ALA A 247 8.87 -34.34 23.60
N VAL A 248 7.60 -34.71 23.38
CA VAL A 248 6.45 -33.81 23.58
C VAL A 248 6.24 -33.47 25.05
N MET A 249 6.32 -34.45 25.96
CA MET A 249 6.22 -34.19 27.40
C MET A 249 7.36 -33.28 27.91
N GLN A 250 8.56 -33.42 27.33
CA GLN A 250 9.70 -32.59 27.68
C GLN A 250 9.57 -31.15 27.15
N ALA A 251 9.04 -30.98 25.94
CA ALA A 251 8.70 -29.67 25.39
C ALA A 251 7.55 -28.98 26.17
N MET A 252 6.51 -29.71 26.58
CA MET A 252 5.44 -29.16 27.42
C MET A 252 5.94 -28.78 28.82
N ARG A 253 6.86 -29.59 29.39
CA ARG A 253 7.51 -29.27 30.67
C ARG A 253 8.37 -28.00 30.56
N GLN A 254 9.07 -27.82 29.44
CA GLN A 254 9.81 -26.59 29.16
C GLN A 254 8.87 -25.38 29.02
N LEU A 255 7.76 -25.53 28.28
CA LEU A 255 6.78 -24.46 28.10
C LEU A 255 6.07 -24.05 29.41
N LEU A 256 5.77 -25.02 30.28
CA LEU A 256 5.18 -24.80 31.61
C LEU A 256 6.22 -24.28 32.63
N SER A 257 7.52 -24.46 32.36
CA SER A 257 8.61 -23.92 33.16
C SER A 257 9.06 -22.52 32.75
N LEU A 258 8.55 -22.01 31.62
CA LEU A 258 8.69 -20.59 31.30
C LEU A 258 7.87 -19.79 32.32
N PRO A 259 8.48 -18.84 33.05
CA PRO A 259 7.74 -18.05 34.03
C PRO A 259 6.76 -17.14 33.29
N PHE A 260 5.49 -17.55 33.23
CA PHE A 260 4.38 -16.63 33.01
C PHE A 260 4.16 -15.82 34.29
N GLY A 261 4.99 -14.81 34.48
CA GLY A 261 4.72 -13.71 35.39
C GLY A 261 4.23 -12.50 34.57
N PRO A 262 3.15 -11.81 34.96
CA PRO A 262 2.84 -10.52 34.37
C PRO A 262 4.02 -9.58 34.65
N ALA A 263 4.45 -8.82 33.64
CA ALA A 263 5.41 -7.75 33.81
C ALA A 263 4.85 -6.73 34.82
N GLN A 264 5.28 -6.82 36.08
CA GLN A 264 5.11 -5.77 37.06
C GLN A 264 6.16 -4.70 36.78
N GLY A 265 5.69 -3.49 36.50
CA GLY A 265 6.55 -2.32 36.37
C GLY A 265 7.36 -2.09 37.65
N GLN A 266 8.66 -1.88 37.47
CA GLN A 266 9.50 -1.20 38.44
C GLN A 266 10.26 -0.11 37.69
N ASP A 267 9.97 1.11 38.11
CA ASP A 267 10.69 2.33 37.78
C ASP A 267 12.16 2.23 38.22
N GLY A 268 13.04 2.67 37.32
CA GLY A 268 14.21 3.49 37.66
C GLY A 268 15.44 2.79 38.24
N ASN A 269 16.41 2.48 37.38
CA ASN A 269 17.74 3.02 37.60
C ASN A 269 18.54 3.15 36.29
N ASN A 270 19.08 4.35 36.07
CA ASN A 270 19.97 4.69 34.97
C ASN A 270 21.29 3.91 35.10
N GLN A 271 21.66 3.18 34.05
CA GLN A 271 23.06 2.94 33.73
C GLN A 271 23.20 2.96 32.20
N GLU A 272 23.92 3.97 31.72
CA GLU A 272 24.30 4.14 30.33
C GLU A 272 25.24 3.01 29.93
N ASP A 273 24.74 2.03 29.18
CA ASP A 273 25.59 1.10 28.44
C ASP A 273 25.52 1.47 26.95
N GLN A 274 26.62 2.05 26.48
CA GLN A 274 26.93 2.23 25.07
C GLN A 274 26.93 0.86 24.39
N VAL A 275 26.06 0.68 23.40
CA VAL A 275 26.13 -0.47 22.50
C VAL A 275 26.86 -0.01 21.25
N GLU A 276 28.11 -0.45 21.10
CA GLU A 276 28.86 -0.37 19.83
C GLU A 276 28.04 -1.08 18.74
N LEU A 277 27.69 -0.34 17.70
CA LEU A 277 27.12 -0.89 16.48
C LEU A 277 28.28 -1.49 15.67
N GLU A 278 28.54 -2.80 15.84
CA GLU A 278 29.31 -3.55 14.85
C GLU A 278 28.52 -3.56 13.53
N GLU A 279 28.97 -2.75 12.58
CA GLU A 279 28.55 -2.77 11.19
C GLU A 279 28.86 -4.15 10.59
N ASN A 280 27.82 -4.97 10.38
CA ASN A 280 27.94 -6.20 9.63
C ASN A 280 27.93 -5.85 8.13
N GLU A 281 29.10 -5.51 7.60
CA GLU A 281 29.37 -5.45 6.16
C GLU A 281 29.21 -6.86 5.58
N ARG A 282 28.00 -7.20 5.11
CA ARG A 282 27.83 -8.29 4.15
C ARG A 282 28.10 -7.75 2.76
N GLU A 283 29.32 -7.97 2.29
CA GLU A 283 29.67 -7.96 0.87
C GLU A 283 28.70 -8.87 0.12
N TRP A 284 27.96 -8.29 -0.83
CA TRP A 284 27.23 -9.06 -1.83
C TRP A 284 28.22 -9.39 -2.94
N GLU A 285 28.68 -10.64 -3.01
CA GLU A 285 29.40 -11.15 -4.19
C GLU A 285 28.45 -11.08 -5.40
N GLU A 286 28.81 -10.26 -6.38
CA GLU A 286 28.16 -10.15 -7.68
C GLU A 286 28.53 -11.38 -8.51
N ASP A 287 27.62 -12.36 -8.61
CA ASP A 287 27.67 -13.41 -9.63
C ASP A 287 27.26 -12.82 -10.99
N GLU A 288 28.13 -12.00 -11.59
CA GLU A 288 28.11 -11.71 -13.02
C GLU A 288 28.81 -12.86 -13.76
N ASP A 289 28.06 -13.88 -14.21
CA ASP A 289 28.43 -14.72 -15.36
C ASP A 289 27.33 -15.75 -15.68
N ASN A 290 26.20 -15.34 -16.28
CA ASN A 290 25.45 -16.22 -17.19
C ASN A 290 24.41 -15.47 -18.05
N PHE A 291 24.85 -14.55 -18.90
CA PHE A 291 24.02 -14.03 -19.99
C PHE A 291 24.71 -14.29 -21.33
N ASP A 292 24.76 -15.56 -21.74
CA ASP A 292 25.16 -15.89 -23.12
C ASP A 292 24.60 -17.23 -23.62
N ASN A 293 23.30 -17.50 -23.40
CA ASN A 293 22.62 -18.62 -24.08
C ASN A 293 21.09 -18.46 -24.22
N LEU A 294 20.63 -17.33 -24.78
CA LEU A 294 19.34 -17.30 -25.48
C LEU A 294 19.44 -16.40 -26.71
N ARG A 295 19.90 -16.99 -27.81
CA ARG A 295 19.64 -16.52 -29.18
C ARG A 295 19.00 -17.64 -29.98
#